data_AF-A0AAJ5R054-F1
#
_entry.id   AF-A0AAJ5R054-F1
#
_cell.length_a   1.000
_cell.length_b   1.000
_cell.length_c   1.000
_cell.angle_alpha   90.00
_cell.angle_beta   90.00
_cell.angle_gamma   90.00
#
_symmetry.space_group_name_H-M   'P 1'
#
loop_
_entity.id
_entity.type
_entity.pdbx_description
1 polymer ?
#
loop_
_entity_poly.entity_id
_entity_poly.type
_entity_poly.pdbx_seq_one_letter_code
_entity_poly.pdbx_strand_id
1 'polypeptide(L)'
;MQRRPLLGVSLLAASLLLAGCSSGPPIDSRTGKPMMAGPWENRDLSLEYFNLDFFGQYTVKHAFINGINIDRCYPGSPPDHVQVVMMTTPSGFTTPGIVVTGGGRPPRPASESDAFIGSQYSNTSNTYQPDGTVLRNPDGTPQKKVVKGWTFNALCSAEFAGGNYIGFGIRSAASQSIEEKIQAVTDLVNESGIRSKRAFLDPPRTETRWGNTWTWYRALIPTPVGDGVEMWMTPIGDSGYYITVTFNFIEAARQKNTEDYQRARKLMDGILQSVVIQKQ
;
A
#
# COMPACT_ATOMS: atom_id res chain seq x y z
N MET A 1 62.88 -1.30 -51.07
CA MET A 1 63.84 -0.65 -50.15
C MET A 1 63.00 -0.01 -49.04
N GLN A 2 62.63 -0.72 -47.97
CA GLN A 2 63.45 -1.11 -46.81
C GLN A 2 64.06 0.10 -46.08
N ARG A 3 63.43 0.50 -44.97
CA ARG A 3 64.07 0.82 -43.67
C ARG A 3 62.98 1.05 -42.60
N ARG A 4 62.86 0.09 -41.69
CA ARG A 4 62.55 0.33 -40.26
C ARG A 4 63.90 0.59 -39.54
N PRO A 5 63.90 1.29 -38.40
CA PRO A 5 63.85 0.61 -37.08
C PRO A 5 62.84 1.31 -36.13
N LEU A 6 61.99 0.60 -35.37
CA LEU A 6 62.18 -0.26 -34.19
C LEU A 6 62.46 0.49 -32.87
N LEU A 7 61.61 0.12 -31.89
CA LEU A 7 61.80 -0.02 -30.45
C LEU A 7 61.30 1.09 -29.52
N GLY A 8 60.30 0.72 -28.72
CA GLY A 8 60.24 1.14 -27.33
C GLY A 8 58.90 0.89 -26.64
N VAL A 9 58.77 -0.27 -25.96
CA VAL A 9 58.15 -0.45 -24.62
C VAL A 9 56.64 -0.11 -24.48
N SER A 10 55.69 -0.85 -23.93
CA SER A 10 55.54 -1.97 -22.96
C SER A 10 54.10 -2.50 -23.16
N LEU A 11 53.85 -3.81 -23.25
CA LEU A 11 53.42 -4.69 -22.13
C LEU A 11 52.41 -4.10 -21.13
N LEU A 12 51.24 -4.76 -21.09
CA LEU A 12 50.40 -5.12 -19.92
C LEU A 12 48.97 -4.56 -19.81
N ALA A 13 48.06 -5.54 -19.75
CA ALA A 13 46.84 -5.58 -18.93
C ALA A 13 45.58 -4.85 -19.44
N ALA A 14 44.92 -5.46 -20.43
CA ALA A 14 43.46 -5.41 -20.53
C ALA A 14 42.87 -6.52 -19.65
N SER A 15 42.59 -6.23 -18.38
CA SER A 15 41.78 -7.09 -17.49
C SER A 15 41.23 -6.24 -16.35
N LEU A 16 39.89 -6.18 -16.25
CA LEU A 16 39.02 -5.66 -15.16
C LEU A 16 38.00 -4.63 -15.66
N LEU A 17 36.94 -5.11 -16.31
CA LEU A 17 35.65 -4.43 -16.36
C LEU A 17 34.58 -5.39 -15.82
N LEU A 18 34.66 -5.65 -14.51
CA LEU A 18 33.56 -6.14 -13.68
C LEU A 18 33.76 -5.56 -12.28
N ALA A 19 33.32 -4.31 -12.10
CA ALA A 19 33.01 -3.76 -10.79
C ALA A 19 31.70 -3.01 -10.95
N GLY A 20 30.63 -3.58 -10.39
CA GLY A 20 29.31 -2.96 -10.37
C GLY A 20 29.39 -1.58 -9.73
N CYS A 21 28.82 -0.59 -10.41
CA CYS A 21 28.59 0.73 -9.85
C CYS A 21 27.52 0.64 -8.76
N SER A 22 27.92 0.14 -7.58
CA SER A 22 27.31 0.57 -6.32
C SER A 22 27.83 1.98 -6.08
N SER A 23 27.02 2.98 -6.45
CA SER A 23 27.29 4.36 -6.04
C SER A 23 27.24 4.40 -4.51
N GLY A 24 28.40 4.65 -3.88
CA GLY A 24 28.47 4.91 -2.44
C GLY A 24 27.58 6.08 -2.02
N PRO A 25 27.29 6.22 -0.72
CA PRO A 25 26.39 7.24 -0.21
C PRO A 25 26.85 8.65 -0.65
N PRO A 26 25.91 9.57 -0.97
CA PRO A 26 26.24 10.93 -1.38
C PRO A 26 27.15 11.60 -0.35
N ILE A 27 28.22 12.25 -0.81
CA ILE A 27 29.19 12.93 0.06
C ILE A 27 28.83 14.42 0.12
N ASP A 28 28.76 14.98 1.33
CA ASP A 28 28.56 16.41 1.52
C ASP A 28 29.79 17.19 1.02
N SER A 29 29.60 17.99 -0.03
CA SER A 29 30.63 18.82 -0.65
C SER A 29 31.29 19.86 0.28
N ARG A 30 30.67 20.21 1.42
CA ARG A 30 31.26 21.13 2.41
C ARG A 30 32.13 20.44 3.46
N THR A 31 31.85 19.18 3.77
CA THR A 31 32.49 18.48 4.90
C THR A 31 33.27 17.23 4.50
N GLY A 32 33.14 16.76 3.26
CA GLY A 32 33.84 15.58 2.74
C GLY A 32 33.42 14.27 3.39
N LYS A 33 32.32 14.26 4.16
CA LYS A 33 31.79 13.09 4.86
C LYS A 33 30.55 12.56 4.14
N PRO A 34 30.23 11.26 4.27
CA PRO A 34 28.93 10.73 3.84
C PRO A 34 27.81 11.59 4.45
N MET A 35 26.86 12.02 3.62
CA MET A 35 25.69 12.74 4.12
C MET A 35 25.00 11.87 5.18
N MET A 36 24.80 12.43 6.38
CA MET A 36 23.98 11.75 7.37
C MET A 36 22.56 11.70 6.85
N ALA A 37 22.07 10.48 6.65
CA ALA A 37 20.78 10.22 6.04
C ALA A 37 19.65 10.97 6.75
N GLY A 38 18.95 11.83 5.99
CA GLY A 38 17.77 12.53 6.47
C GLY A 38 16.62 11.58 6.83
N PRO A 39 15.54 12.07 7.46
CA PRO A 39 14.39 11.26 7.89
C PRO A 39 13.67 10.49 6.75
N TRP A 40 14.01 10.81 5.50
CA TRP A 40 13.40 10.35 4.26
C TRP A 40 14.39 9.61 3.34
N GLU A 41 15.64 9.41 3.77
CA GLU A 41 16.64 8.70 2.97
C GLU A 41 16.54 7.17 3.14
N ASN A 42 16.57 6.48 2.00
CA ASN A 42 16.41 5.04 1.82
C ASN A 42 17.47 4.24 2.61
N ARG A 43 17.11 3.81 3.82
CA ARG A 43 17.80 2.70 4.51
C ARG A 43 17.28 1.37 3.98
N ASP A 44 18.05 0.29 4.13
CA ASP A 44 17.72 -1.08 3.68
C ASP A 44 16.27 -1.48 4.00
N LEU A 45 15.36 -1.22 3.04
CA LEU A 45 13.97 -1.60 3.11
C LEU A 45 13.91 -3.10 2.85
N SER A 46 13.70 -3.86 3.92
CA SER A 46 13.55 -5.31 3.87
C SER A 46 12.08 -5.68 4.00
N LEU A 47 11.76 -6.94 3.74
CA LEU A 47 10.44 -7.50 4.03
C LEU A 47 10.53 -8.31 5.32
N GLU A 48 9.71 -7.97 6.31
CA GLU A 48 9.42 -8.81 7.47
C GLU A 48 8.25 -9.74 7.12
N TYR A 49 8.43 -11.03 7.38
CA TYR A 49 7.44 -12.06 7.04
C TYR A 49 6.58 -12.40 8.25
N PHE A 50 5.28 -12.40 8.05
CA PHE A 50 4.26 -12.68 9.03
C PHE A 50 3.53 -13.99 8.71
N ASN A 51 3.18 -14.72 9.77
CA ASN A 51 2.37 -15.93 9.70
C ASN A 51 1.21 -15.79 10.69
N LEU A 52 0.01 -15.65 10.15
CA LEU A 52 -1.21 -15.39 10.89
C LEU A 52 -2.03 -16.66 11.04
N ASP A 53 -2.50 -16.90 12.25
CA ASP A 53 -3.66 -17.73 12.54
C ASP A 53 -4.91 -16.85 12.56
N PHE A 54 -5.72 -16.94 11.51
CA PHE A 54 -6.89 -16.09 11.29
C PHE A 54 -8.15 -16.80 11.78
N PHE A 55 -8.61 -16.42 12.97
CA PHE A 55 -9.76 -16.99 13.67
C PHE A 55 -9.72 -18.51 13.87
N GLY A 56 -8.54 -19.14 13.85
CA GLY A 56 -8.41 -20.61 13.95
C GLY A 56 -8.95 -21.36 12.72
N GLN A 57 -9.13 -20.66 11.59
CA GLN A 57 -9.75 -21.22 10.37
C GLN A 57 -8.80 -21.16 9.17
N TYR A 58 -8.00 -20.11 9.10
CA TYR A 58 -7.10 -19.87 7.99
C TYR A 58 -5.70 -19.55 8.49
N THR A 59 -4.70 -20.11 7.82
CA THR A 59 -3.32 -19.65 7.91
C THR A 59 -3.10 -18.62 6.80
N VAL A 60 -2.72 -17.39 7.17
CA VAL A 60 -2.39 -16.32 6.22
C VAL A 60 -0.93 -15.94 6.39
N LYS A 61 -0.11 -16.19 5.38
CA LYS A 61 1.26 -15.68 5.33
C LYS A 61 1.32 -14.46 4.45
N HIS A 62 2.08 -13.46 4.86
CA HIS A 62 2.41 -12.31 4.02
C HIS A 62 3.70 -11.68 4.52
N ALA A 63 4.21 -10.69 3.81
CA ALA A 63 5.32 -9.90 4.22
C ALA A 63 4.97 -8.42 4.06
N PHE A 64 5.56 -7.60 4.92
CA PHE A 64 5.45 -6.16 4.80
C PHE A 64 6.80 -5.49 5.00
N ILE A 65 6.89 -4.24 4.58
CA ILE A 65 8.13 -3.46 4.62
C ILE A 65 8.55 -3.28 6.07
N ASN A 66 9.83 -3.49 6.32
CA ASN A 66 10.48 -3.26 7.60
C ASN A 66 11.58 -2.22 7.44
N GLY A 67 11.64 -1.28 8.38
CA GLY A 67 12.54 -0.14 8.32
C GLY A 67 12.22 0.90 9.39
N ILE A 68 12.87 2.06 9.27
CA ILE A 68 12.64 3.21 10.16
C ILE A 68 11.46 4.01 9.64
N ASN A 69 10.62 4.52 10.54
CA ASN A 69 9.39 5.27 10.20
C ASN A 69 8.38 4.46 9.37
N ILE A 70 8.33 3.15 9.61
CA ILE A 70 7.35 2.24 9.01
C ILE A 70 6.36 1.80 10.09
N ASP A 71 5.07 1.90 9.81
CA ASP A 71 4.03 1.34 10.68
C ASP A 71 3.98 -0.17 10.45
N ARG A 72 4.44 -0.95 11.44
CA ARG A 72 4.48 -2.42 11.40
C ARG A 72 3.09 -3.04 11.61
N CYS A 73 2.78 -4.16 10.95
CA CYS A 73 1.40 -4.69 10.83
C CYS A 73 0.76 -5.18 12.13
N TYR A 74 1.53 -5.76 13.03
CA TYR A 74 1.01 -6.40 14.25
C TYR A 74 1.87 -6.02 15.46
N PRO A 75 1.84 -4.73 15.86
CA PRO A 75 2.70 -4.25 16.94
C PRO A 75 2.45 -5.05 18.22
N GLY A 76 3.52 -5.60 18.80
CA GLY A 76 3.44 -6.43 20.01
C GLY A 76 3.10 -7.90 19.78
N SER A 77 2.89 -8.35 18.54
CA SER A 77 2.76 -9.78 18.20
C SER A 77 4.03 -10.29 17.50
N PRO A 78 4.47 -11.53 17.81
CA PRO A 78 5.62 -12.12 17.16
C PRO A 78 5.28 -12.48 15.69
N PRO A 79 6.18 -12.21 14.74
CA PRO A 79 5.87 -12.31 13.32
C PRO A 79 5.62 -13.75 12.84
N ASP A 80 6.24 -14.74 13.47
CA ASP A 80 6.10 -16.16 13.15
C ASP A 80 4.76 -16.78 13.63
N HIS A 81 4.05 -16.09 14.52
CA HIS A 81 2.77 -16.56 15.06
C HIS A 81 1.89 -15.41 15.54
N VAL A 82 1.18 -14.77 14.62
CA VAL A 82 0.18 -13.73 14.92
C VAL A 82 -1.20 -14.39 15.04
N GLN A 83 -1.84 -14.30 16.20
CA GLN A 83 -3.20 -14.81 16.37
C GLN A 83 -4.22 -13.68 16.22
N VAL A 84 -5.16 -13.84 15.30
CA VAL A 84 -6.33 -12.98 15.15
C VAL A 84 -7.53 -13.69 15.75
N VAL A 85 -8.14 -13.06 16.75
CA VAL A 85 -9.25 -13.63 17.52
C VAL A 85 -10.42 -12.68 17.55
N MET A 86 -11.63 -13.22 17.75
CA MET A 86 -12.78 -12.41 18.11
C MET A 86 -12.71 -12.13 19.62
N MET A 87 -12.78 -10.85 19.99
CA MET A 87 -12.84 -10.41 21.38
C MET A 87 -14.16 -9.71 21.67
N THR A 88 -14.68 -9.91 22.87
CA THR A 88 -15.86 -9.19 23.36
C THR A 88 -15.38 -7.95 24.15
N THR A 89 -15.80 -6.77 23.72
CA THR A 89 -15.54 -5.52 24.45
C THR A 89 -16.31 -5.51 25.78
N PRO A 90 -15.92 -4.66 26.75
CA PRO A 90 -16.68 -4.52 27.99
C PRO A 90 -18.16 -4.12 27.79
N SER A 91 -18.47 -3.50 26.65
CA SER A 91 -19.83 -3.12 26.24
C SER A 91 -20.60 -4.25 25.54
N GLY A 92 -20.03 -5.45 25.41
CA GLY A 92 -20.69 -6.64 24.84
C GLY A 92 -20.58 -6.78 23.32
N PHE A 93 -19.89 -5.86 22.63
CA PHE A 93 -19.69 -5.96 21.18
C PHE A 93 -18.54 -6.90 20.87
N THR A 94 -18.69 -7.70 19.81
CA THR A 94 -17.59 -8.58 19.37
C THR A 94 -16.83 -7.91 18.24
N THR A 95 -15.51 -7.78 18.38
CA THR A 95 -14.62 -7.18 17.39
C THR A 95 -13.41 -8.08 17.16
N PRO A 96 -12.81 -8.09 15.96
CA PRO A 96 -11.50 -8.66 15.76
C PRO A 96 -10.44 -7.96 16.61
N GLY A 97 -9.47 -8.74 17.08
CA GLY A 97 -8.29 -8.25 17.74
C GLY A 97 -7.10 -9.17 17.50
N ILE A 98 -5.90 -8.64 17.77
CA ILE A 98 -4.64 -9.38 17.68
C ILE A 98 -4.16 -9.75 19.07
N VAL A 99 -3.66 -10.97 19.25
CA VAL A 99 -3.04 -11.36 20.53
C VAL A 99 -1.66 -10.74 20.62
N VAL A 100 -1.48 -9.85 21.57
CA VAL A 100 -0.20 -9.16 21.82
C VAL A 100 0.49 -9.75 23.04
N THR A 101 1.81 -9.80 22.98
CA THR A 101 2.72 -10.24 24.04
C THR A 101 3.70 -9.13 24.37
N GLY A 102 3.77 -8.70 25.64
CA GLY A 102 4.72 -7.65 26.03
C GLY A 102 4.46 -7.05 27.41
N GLY A 103 5.46 -6.33 27.92
CA GLY A 103 5.35 -5.55 29.16
C GLY A 103 5.14 -6.39 30.43
N GLY A 104 5.62 -7.65 30.45
CA GLY A 104 5.50 -8.55 31.61
C GLY A 104 4.06 -9.04 31.89
N ARG A 105 3.13 -8.83 30.95
CA ARG A 105 1.72 -9.25 31.09
C ARG A 105 1.48 -10.55 30.33
N PRO A 106 0.49 -11.37 30.76
CA PRO A 106 0.02 -12.50 29.98
C PRO A 106 -0.48 -12.05 28.58
N PRO A 107 -0.39 -12.94 27.56
CA PRO A 107 -0.96 -12.68 26.25
C PRO A 107 -2.42 -12.26 26.35
N ARG A 108 -2.81 -11.23 25.58
CA ARG A 108 -4.18 -10.72 25.58
C ARG A 108 -4.55 -10.16 24.20
N PRO A 109 -5.83 -10.22 23.81
CA PRO A 109 -6.29 -9.56 22.60
C PRO A 109 -6.26 -8.04 22.77
N ALA A 110 -5.75 -7.34 21.76
CA ALA A 110 -5.87 -5.91 21.57
C ALA A 110 -6.80 -5.65 20.37
N SER A 111 -7.75 -4.72 20.52
CA SER A 111 -8.72 -4.41 19.48
C SER A 111 -8.03 -3.80 18.26
N GLU A 112 -8.40 -4.29 17.08
CA GLU A 112 -8.00 -3.73 15.77
C GLU A 112 -9.25 -3.35 14.96
N SER A 113 -10.33 -2.95 15.65
CA SER A 113 -11.64 -2.63 15.06
C SER A 113 -11.55 -1.67 13.88
N ASP A 114 -10.74 -0.62 13.98
CA ASP A 114 -10.68 0.44 12.97
C ASP A 114 -9.96 -0.03 11.69
N ALA A 115 -9.05 -1.01 11.81
CA ALA A 115 -8.39 -1.62 10.67
C ALA A 115 -9.27 -2.70 10.03
N PHE A 116 -9.93 -3.54 10.85
CA PHE A 116 -10.71 -4.69 10.39
C PHE A 116 -12.14 -4.32 9.97
N ILE A 117 -12.87 -3.58 10.80
CA ILE A 117 -14.27 -3.22 10.59
C ILE A 117 -14.38 -1.85 9.91
N GLY A 118 -13.47 -0.92 10.23
CA GLY A 118 -13.50 0.44 9.73
C GLY A 118 -14.63 1.27 10.35
N SER A 119 -14.80 2.48 9.82
CA SER A 119 -15.84 3.43 10.24
C SER A 119 -16.63 3.93 9.04
N GLN A 120 -17.95 4.02 9.20
CA GLN A 120 -18.80 4.60 8.17
C GLN A 120 -18.75 6.12 8.26
N TYR A 121 -18.64 6.79 7.11
CA TYR A 121 -18.83 8.23 7.00
C TYR A 121 -20.05 8.56 6.14
N SER A 122 -20.61 9.74 6.37
CA SER A 122 -21.67 10.32 5.55
C SER A 122 -21.35 11.79 5.30
N ASN A 123 -21.26 12.18 4.04
CA ASN A 123 -21.04 13.56 3.63
C ASN A 123 -22.26 14.07 2.87
N THR A 124 -22.75 15.25 3.26
CA THR A 124 -23.93 15.88 2.67
C THR A 124 -23.52 17.19 2.01
N SER A 125 -23.67 17.28 0.69
CA SER A 125 -23.40 18.50 -0.08
C SER A 125 -24.65 18.95 -0.84
N ASN A 126 -24.62 20.17 -1.38
CA ASN A 126 -25.61 20.56 -2.37
C ASN A 126 -25.36 19.79 -3.67
N THR A 127 -26.42 19.54 -4.44
CA THR A 127 -26.32 19.11 -5.83
C THR A 127 -26.16 20.35 -6.70
N TYR A 128 -25.29 20.28 -7.71
CA TYR A 128 -24.98 21.41 -8.59
C TYR A 128 -25.32 21.07 -10.05
N GLN A 129 -25.77 22.06 -10.80
CA GLN A 129 -25.85 22.01 -12.26
C GLN A 129 -24.44 22.01 -12.88
N PRO A 130 -24.30 21.63 -14.17
CA PRO A 130 -23.00 21.68 -14.86
C PRO A 130 -22.34 23.06 -14.87
N ASP A 131 -23.14 24.13 -14.79
CA ASP A 131 -22.69 25.53 -14.75
C ASP A 131 -22.27 26.01 -13.35
N GLY A 132 -22.37 25.16 -12.33
CA GLY A 132 -22.00 25.46 -10.94
C GLY A 132 -23.12 26.09 -10.09
N THR A 133 -24.34 26.26 -10.62
CA THR A 133 -25.49 26.72 -9.84
C THR A 133 -26.07 25.59 -8.96
N VAL A 134 -26.59 25.92 -7.78
CA VAL A 134 -27.19 24.92 -6.87
C VAL A 134 -28.56 24.50 -7.40
N LEU A 135 -28.78 23.19 -7.55
CA LEU A 135 -30.08 22.60 -7.88
C LEU A 135 -31.06 22.81 -6.72
N ARG A 136 -32.31 23.17 -7.04
CA ARG A 136 -33.35 23.47 -6.06
C ARG A 136 -34.58 22.57 -6.25
N ASN A 137 -35.25 22.27 -5.14
CA ASN A 137 -36.55 21.63 -5.11
C ASN A 137 -37.65 22.63 -5.54
N PRO A 138 -38.88 22.17 -5.85
CA PRO A 138 -40.01 23.04 -6.19
C PRO A 138 -40.34 24.08 -5.10
N ASP A 139 -40.02 23.79 -3.84
CA ASP A 139 -40.19 24.68 -2.69
C ASP A 139 -39.05 25.71 -2.51
N GLY A 140 -38.07 25.71 -3.41
CA GLY A 140 -36.92 26.62 -3.40
C GLY A 140 -35.73 26.15 -2.53
N THR A 141 -35.84 25.05 -1.80
CA THR A 141 -34.74 24.52 -0.97
C THR A 141 -33.63 23.88 -1.81
N PRO A 142 -32.33 23.96 -1.42
CA PRO A 142 -31.27 23.26 -2.12
C PRO A 142 -31.47 21.74 -2.11
N GLN A 143 -31.36 21.11 -3.28
CA GLN A 143 -31.23 19.66 -3.36
C GLN A 143 -29.93 19.22 -2.69
N LYS A 144 -30.01 18.18 -1.86
CA LYS A 144 -28.88 17.62 -1.14
C LYS A 144 -28.47 16.27 -1.74
N LYS A 145 -27.17 16.09 -1.95
CA LYS A 145 -26.55 14.80 -2.24
C LYS A 145 -25.92 14.27 -0.96
N VAL A 146 -26.33 13.07 -0.54
CA VAL A 146 -25.70 12.36 0.58
C VAL A 146 -24.83 11.25 0.01
N VAL A 147 -23.53 11.29 0.30
CA VAL A 147 -22.57 10.26 -0.06
C VAL A 147 -22.15 9.53 1.21
N LYS A 148 -22.39 8.23 1.25
CA LYS A 148 -21.92 7.35 2.33
C LYS A 148 -20.74 6.53 1.85
N GLY A 149 -19.84 6.20 2.76
CA GLY A 149 -18.72 5.32 2.46
C GLY A 149 -18.08 4.80 3.74
N TRP A 150 -16.95 4.11 3.55
CA TRP A 150 -16.19 3.49 4.63
C TRP A 150 -14.75 3.94 4.60
N THR A 151 -14.21 4.20 5.79
CA THR A 151 -12.79 4.47 6.04
C THR A 151 -12.23 3.35 6.89
N PHE A 152 -11.09 2.83 6.49
CA PHE A 152 -10.35 1.80 7.23
C PHE A 152 -8.96 2.34 7.54
N ASN A 153 -8.46 2.04 8.73
CA ASN A 153 -7.04 2.23 9.02
C ASN A 153 -6.25 1.14 8.28
N ALA A 154 -5.04 1.49 7.83
CA ALA A 154 -4.11 0.45 7.40
C ALA A 154 -3.65 -0.33 8.64
N LEU A 155 -3.46 -1.64 8.53
CA LEU A 155 -2.80 -2.42 9.58
C LEU A 155 -1.33 -2.03 9.66
N CYS A 156 -0.74 -1.78 8.50
CA CYS A 156 0.63 -1.31 8.36
C CYS A 156 0.75 -0.44 7.13
N SER A 157 1.67 0.50 7.20
CA SER A 157 1.87 1.46 6.14
C SER A 157 3.29 1.98 6.10
N ALA A 158 3.68 2.40 4.91
CA ALA A 158 5.00 2.94 4.64
C ALA A 158 4.89 4.06 3.61
N GLU A 159 5.44 5.22 3.95
CA GLU A 159 5.60 6.34 3.02
C GLU A 159 7.08 6.50 2.67
N PHE A 160 7.37 6.75 1.40
CA PHE A 160 8.72 6.82 0.87
C PHE A 160 8.95 8.14 0.15
N ALA A 161 10.23 8.48 -0.01
CA ALA A 161 10.66 9.53 -0.90
C ALA A 161 10.03 9.37 -2.31
N GLY A 162 9.80 10.51 -2.95
CA GLY A 162 9.17 10.55 -4.28
C GLY A 162 7.64 10.42 -4.27
N GLY A 163 6.98 10.57 -3.12
CA GLY A 163 5.51 10.60 -3.03
C GLY A 163 4.88 9.22 -3.24
N ASN A 164 5.48 8.19 -2.65
CA ASN A 164 5.00 6.82 -2.73
C ASN A 164 4.49 6.37 -1.36
N TYR A 165 3.35 5.68 -1.33
CA TYR A 165 2.80 5.08 -0.12
C TYR A 165 2.37 3.65 -0.39
N ILE A 166 2.72 2.72 0.49
CA ILE A 166 2.22 1.34 0.46
C ILE A 166 1.51 1.06 1.77
N GLY A 167 0.29 0.54 1.69
CA GLY A 167 -0.50 0.13 2.86
C GLY A 167 -0.99 -1.31 2.71
N PHE A 168 -0.98 -2.06 3.80
CA PHE A 168 -1.56 -3.40 3.89
C PHE A 168 -2.66 -3.39 4.95
N GLY A 169 -3.75 -4.11 4.68
CA GLY A 169 -4.90 -4.18 5.56
C GLY A 169 -5.68 -5.47 5.41
N ILE A 170 -6.51 -5.78 6.40
CA ILE A 170 -7.50 -6.86 6.36
C ILE A 170 -8.83 -6.22 6.71
N ARG A 171 -9.86 -6.43 5.90
CA ARG A 171 -11.15 -5.73 6.03
C ARG A 171 -12.30 -6.72 6.07
N SER A 172 -13.32 -6.36 6.85
CA SER A 172 -14.60 -7.04 6.91
C SER A 172 -15.39 -6.81 5.63
N ALA A 173 -15.77 -7.89 4.96
CA ALA A 173 -16.66 -7.83 3.81
C ALA A 173 -18.09 -7.43 4.21
N ALA A 174 -18.46 -7.57 5.49
CA ALA A 174 -19.74 -7.08 6.01
C ALA A 174 -19.79 -5.56 6.19
N SER A 175 -18.64 -4.90 6.37
CA SER A 175 -18.55 -3.45 6.38
C SER A 175 -18.57 -2.89 4.96
N GLN A 176 -17.65 -3.37 4.12
CA GLN A 176 -17.60 -2.99 2.71
C GLN A 176 -17.09 -4.19 1.91
N SER A 177 -17.91 -4.73 1.01
CA SER A 177 -17.47 -5.83 0.13
C SER A 177 -16.47 -5.34 -0.93
N ILE A 178 -15.77 -6.28 -1.57
CA ILE A 178 -14.90 -5.95 -2.71
C ILE A 178 -15.72 -5.33 -3.84
N GLU A 179 -16.90 -5.87 -4.12
CA GLU A 179 -17.83 -5.36 -5.15
C GLU A 179 -18.28 -3.94 -4.82
N GLU A 180 -18.69 -3.68 -3.58
CA GLU A 180 -19.06 -2.33 -3.14
C GLU A 180 -17.89 -1.35 -3.26
N LYS A 181 -16.67 -1.79 -2.93
CA LYS A 181 -15.47 -0.97 -3.11
C LYS A 181 -15.20 -0.65 -4.58
N ILE A 182 -15.35 -1.64 -5.47
CA ILE A 182 -15.19 -1.48 -6.92
C ILE A 182 -16.27 -0.56 -7.50
N GLN A 183 -17.52 -0.70 -7.07
CA GLN A 183 -18.60 0.17 -7.50
C GLN A 183 -18.35 1.61 -7.04
N ALA A 184 -17.96 1.81 -5.78
CA ALA A 184 -17.68 3.14 -5.24
C ALA A 184 -16.55 3.86 -5.99
N VAL A 185 -15.47 3.14 -6.37
CA VAL A 185 -14.41 3.76 -7.18
C VAL A 185 -14.83 4.01 -8.63
N THR A 186 -15.67 3.14 -9.19
CA THR A 186 -16.23 3.31 -10.53
C THR A 186 -17.13 4.55 -10.59
N ASP A 187 -18.01 4.72 -9.60
CA ASP A 187 -18.85 5.91 -9.47
C ASP A 187 -17.99 7.16 -9.33
N LEU A 188 -16.96 7.11 -8.47
CA LEU A 188 -16.04 8.22 -8.24
C LEU A 188 -15.28 8.66 -9.50
N VAL A 189 -14.87 7.71 -10.34
CA VAL A 189 -14.21 7.97 -11.63
C VAL A 189 -15.20 8.52 -12.65
N ASN A 190 -16.43 8.03 -12.66
CA ASN A 190 -17.49 8.47 -13.56
C ASN A 190 -18.13 9.82 -13.15
N GLU A 191 -17.84 10.33 -11.94
CA GLU A 191 -18.31 11.64 -11.53
C GLU A 191 -17.80 12.75 -12.47
N SER A 192 -18.75 13.37 -13.18
CA SER A 192 -18.50 14.53 -14.05
C SER A 192 -18.34 15.81 -13.21
N GLY A 193 -17.32 16.61 -13.53
CA GLY A 193 -17.14 17.94 -12.95
C GLY A 193 -15.93 18.66 -13.52
N ILE A 194 -15.92 20.00 -13.42
CA ILE A 194 -14.92 20.90 -14.02
C ILE A 194 -13.46 20.61 -13.56
N ARG A 195 -13.29 19.84 -12.48
CA ARG A 195 -11.98 19.46 -11.91
C ARG A 195 -11.70 17.96 -11.87
N SER A 196 -12.55 17.11 -12.48
CA SER A 196 -12.35 15.66 -12.44
C SER A 196 -11.20 15.26 -13.37
N LYS A 197 -9.98 15.17 -12.82
CA LYS A 197 -8.84 14.49 -13.46
C LYS A 197 -8.83 12.98 -13.17
N ARG A 198 -9.96 12.44 -12.72
CA ARG A 198 -10.07 11.05 -12.30
C ARG A 198 -10.29 10.17 -13.51
N ALA A 199 -9.55 9.07 -13.59
CA ALA A 199 -9.65 8.12 -14.69
C ALA A 199 -9.09 6.78 -14.26
N PHE A 200 -9.60 5.69 -14.82
CA PHE A 200 -8.89 4.41 -14.72
C PHE A 200 -7.67 4.45 -15.63
N LEU A 201 -6.52 4.06 -15.08
CA LEU A 201 -5.33 3.69 -15.85
C LEU A 201 -5.45 2.22 -16.28
N ASP A 202 -5.92 1.39 -15.35
CA ASP A 202 -6.31 0.00 -15.59
C ASP A 202 -7.68 -0.21 -14.92
N PRO A 203 -8.74 -0.56 -15.67
CA PRO A 203 -10.06 -0.75 -15.09
C PRO A 203 -10.07 -1.95 -14.13
N PRO A 204 -11.04 -2.01 -13.21
CA PRO A 204 -11.19 -3.12 -12.30
C PRO A 204 -11.26 -4.47 -13.03
N ARG A 205 -10.46 -5.44 -12.57
CA ARG A 205 -10.49 -6.81 -13.07
C ARG A 205 -10.17 -7.80 -11.98
N THR A 206 -10.57 -9.04 -12.22
CA THR A 206 -10.29 -10.17 -11.34
C THR A 206 -9.44 -11.19 -12.09
N GLU A 207 -8.34 -11.62 -11.47
CA GLU A 207 -7.42 -12.60 -12.05
C GLU A 207 -6.81 -13.49 -10.96
N THR A 208 -6.47 -14.73 -11.32
CA THR A 208 -5.71 -15.62 -10.44
C THR A 208 -4.22 -15.31 -10.59
N ARG A 209 -3.58 -14.87 -9.50
CA ARG A 209 -2.17 -14.52 -9.48
C ARG A 209 -1.56 -14.88 -8.13
N TRP A 210 -0.33 -15.42 -8.16
CA TRP A 210 0.39 -15.85 -6.94
C TRP A 210 -0.42 -16.81 -6.05
N GLY A 211 -1.22 -17.68 -6.67
CA GLY A 211 -2.04 -18.67 -5.94
C GLY A 211 -3.33 -18.14 -5.32
N ASN A 212 -3.67 -16.85 -5.49
CA ASN A 212 -4.91 -16.26 -4.97
C ASN A 212 -5.73 -15.62 -6.10
N THR A 213 -7.04 -15.46 -5.88
CA THR A 213 -7.92 -14.69 -6.77
C THR A 213 -7.91 -13.23 -6.34
N TRP A 214 -7.29 -12.39 -7.16
CA TRP A 214 -7.14 -10.97 -6.90
C TRP A 214 -8.11 -10.15 -7.73
N THR A 215 -8.86 -9.27 -7.08
CA THR A 215 -9.56 -8.17 -7.73
C THR A 215 -8.75 -6.90 -7.53
N TRP A 216 -8.45 -6.18 -8.60
CA TRP A 216 -7.61 -5.01 -8.53
C TRP A 216 -7.95 -3.97 -9.59
N TYR A 217 -7.50 -2.73 -9.34
CA TYR A 217 -7.61 -1.63 -10.30
C TYR A 217 -6.42 -0.68 -10.13
N ARG A 218 -6.20 0.15 -11.15
CA ARG A 218 -5.31 1.30 -11.08
C ARG A 218 -6.00 2.54 -11.63
N ALA A 219 -5.96 3.64 -10.89
CA ALA A 219 -6.67 4.86 -11.25
C ALA A 219 -5.88 6.12 -10.90
N LEU A 220 -6.15 7.19 -11.63
CA LEU A 220 -5.83 8.55 -11.24
C LEU A 220 -6.87 9.02 -10.25
N ILE A 221 -6.52 9.05 -8.98
CA ILE A 221 -7.37 9.56 -7.91
C ILE A 221 -6.44 10.34 -6.99
N PRO A 222 -6.68 11.64 -6.76
CA PRO A 222 -5.87 12.42 -5.85
C PRO A 222 -5.77 11.74 -4.48
N THR A 223 -4.55 11.54 -4.01
CA THR A 223 -4.21 10.99 -2.70
C THR A 223 -3.37 12.03 -1.94
N PRO A 224 -3.17 11.88 -0.61
CA PRO A 224 -2.31 12.80 0.14
C PRO A 224 -0.86 12.89 -0.38
N VAL A 225 -0.35 11.81 -1.00
CA VAL A 225 1.06 11.68 -1.40
C VAL A 225 1.30 11.69 -2.92
N GLY A 226 0.22 11.70 -3.72
CA GLY A 226 0.31 11.60 -5.18
C GLY A 226 -1.06 11.66 -5.85
N ASP A 227 -1.12 11.30 -7.13
CA ASP A 227 -2.34 11.36 -7.95
C ASP A 227 -2.75 10.02 -8.56
N GLY A 228 -1.98 8.96 -8.31
CA GLY A 228 -2.27 7.59 -8.73
C GLY A 228 -2.50 6.67 -7.52
N VAL A 229 -3.40 5.71 -7.71
CA VAL A 229 -3.66 4.62 -6.77
C VAL A 229 -3.72 3.29 -7.53
N GLU A 230 -3.12 2.26 -6.94
CA GLU A 230 -3.28 0.86 -7.32
C GLU A 230 -3.74 0.10 -6.08
N MET A 231 -4.83 -0.65 -6.19
CA MET A 231 -5.37 -1.40 -5.05
C MET A 231 -5.62 -2.85 -5.47
N TRP A 232 -5.11 -3.77 -4.67
CA TRP A 232 -5.27 -5.22 -4.81
C TRP A 232 -6.07 -5.75 -3.64
N MET A 233 -7.05 -6.62 -3.92
CA MET A 233 -7.94 -7.20 -2.93
C MET A 233 -8.09 -8.70 -3.16
N THR A 234 -7.99 -9.51 -2.12
CA THR A 234 -8.23 -10.97 -2.19
C THR A 234 -8.98 -11.45 -0.95
N PRO A 235 -10.04 -12.26 -1.08
CA PRO A 235 -10.73 -12.87 0.06
C PRO A 235 -9.81 -13.77 0.87
N ILE A 236 -10.01 -13.81 2.19
CA ILE A 236 -9.44 -14.84 3.08
C ILE A 236 -10.44 -15.99 3.16
N GLY A 237 -10.45 -16.82 2.11
CA GLY A 237 -11.41 -17.92 1.97
C GLY A 237 -12.86 -17.48 2.17
N ASP A 238 -13.61 -18.22 2.99
CA ASP A 238 -15.00 -17.95 3.38
C ASP A 238 -15.13 -17.21 4.73
N SER A 239 -14.04 -16.67 5.28
CA SER A 239 -14.02 -16.07 6.63
C SER A 239 -14.87 -14.80 6.80
N GLY A 240 -15.33 -14.20 5.70
CA GLY A 240 -15.99 -12.89 5.70
C GLY A 240 -15.02 -11.70 5.73
N TYR A 241 -13.72 -11.93 5.56
CA TYR A 241 -12.69 -10.89 5.49
C TYR A 241 -11.87 -11.00 4.19
N TYR A 242 -11.26 -9.89 3.78
CA TYR A 242 -10.37 -9.83 2.63
C TYR A 242 -9.15 -8.98 2.91
N ILE A 243 -8.03 -9.33 2.28
CA ILE A 243 -6.78 -8.56 2.33
C ILE A 243 -6.88 -7.41 1.34
N THR A 244 -6.32 -6.26 1.70
CA THR A 244 -6.09 -5.13 0.79
C THR A 244 -4.62 -4.75 0.78
N VAL A 245 -4.05 -4.55 -0.40
CA VAL A 245 -2.73 -3.92 -0.57
C VAL A 245 -2.90 -2.69 -1.46
N THR A 246 -2.54 -1.52 -0.94
CA THR A 246 -2.70 -0.23 -1.62
C THR A 246 -1.35 0.35 -1.93
N PHE A 247 -1.16 0.85 -3.14
CA PHE A 247 0.01 1.59 -3.57
C PHE A 247 -0.42 2.93 -4.15
N ASN A 248 -0.07 4.03 -3.47
CA ASN A 248 -0.23 5.37 -4.01
C ASN A 248 1.09 5.84 -4.60
N PHE A 249 1.02 6.55 -5.72
CA PHE A 249 2.18 7.02 -6.44
C PHE A 249 1.86 8.31 -7.20
N ILE A 250 2.90 8.99 -7.68
CA ILE A 250 2.78 10.10 -8.63
C ILE A 250 2.79 9.53 -10.06
N GLU A 251 1.75 9.77 -10.84
CA GLU A 251 1.60 9.25 -12.20
C GLU A 251 2.75 9.70 -13.11
N ALA A 252 3.17 10.96 -13.00
CA ALA A 252 4.32 11.46 -13.76
C ALA A 252 5.62 10.70 -13.42
N ALA A 253 5.79 10.26 -12.16
CA ALA A 253 6.94 9.46 -11.74
C ALA A 253 6.86 8.03 -12.29
N ARG A 254 5.65 7.42 -12.33
CA ARG A 254 5.41 6.13 -12.99
C ARG A 254 5.72 6.18 -14.48
N GLN A 255 5.23 7.20 -15.19
CA GLN A 255 5.45 7.35 -16.64
C GLN A 255 6.92 7.53 -16.99
N LYS A 256 7.65 8.28 -16.16
CA LYS A 256 9.12 8.45 -16.30
C LYS A 256 9.91 7.27 -15.74
N ASN A 257 9.23 6.30 -15.13
CA ASN A 257 9.81 5.14 -14.47
C ASN A 257 10.98 5.53 -13.56
N THR A 258 10.78 6.52 -12.68
CA THR A 258 11.83 7.05 -11.80
C THR A 258 12.36 5.97 -10.86
N GLU A 259 13.58 6.16 -10.36
CA GLU A 259 14.23 5.22 -9.45
C GLU A 259 13.39 4.97 -8.17
N ASP A 260 12.82 6.02 -7.59
CA ASP A 260 11.95 5.91 -6.41
C ASP A 260 10.69 5.10 -6.71
N TYR A 261 10.06 5.31 -7.87
CA TYR A 261 8.90 4.53 -8.29
C TYR A 261 9.27 3.05 -8.48
N GLN A 262 10.39 2.76 -9.15
CA GLN A 262 10.86 1.39 -9.36
C GLN A 262 11.11 0.65 -8.04
N ARG A 263 11.74 1.34 -7.07
CA ARG A 263 11.97 0.79 -5.73
C ARG A 263 10.67 0.47 -5.01
N ALA A 264 9.74 1.43 -4.95
CA ALA A 264 8.44 1.23 -4.32
C ALA A 264 7.65 0.11 -5.00
N ARG A 265 7.65 0.07 -6.35
CA ARG A 265 7.02 -1.00 -7.14
C ARG A 265 7.57 -2.38 -6.80
N LYS A 266 8.90 -2.52 -6.68
CA LYS A 266 9.54 -3.78 -6.30
C LYS A 266 9.12 -4.27 -4.92
N LEU A 267 9.00 -3.36 -3.94
CA LEU A 267 8.52 -3.69 -2.60
C LEU A 267 7.05 -4.11 -2.64
N MET A 268 6.21 -3.37 -3.35
CA MET A 268 4.79 -3.72 -3.55
C MET A 268 4.64 -5.10 -4.19
N ASP A 269 5.43 -5.42 -5.22
CA ASP A 269 5.42 -6.74 -5.86
C ASP A 269 5.84 -7.85 -4.89
N GLY A 270 6.85 -7.59 -4.05
CA GLY A 270 7.28 -8.52 -3.01
C GLY A 270 6.18 -8.79 -1.96
N ILE A 271 5.49 -7.74 -1.51
CA ILE A 271 4.33 -7.86 -0.60
C ILE A 271 3.25 -8.71 -1.26
N LEU A 272 2.84 -8.40 -2.48
CA LEU A 272 1.77 -9.14 -3.16
C LEU A 272 2.13 -10.62 -3.39
N GLN A 273 3.38 -10.91 -3.78
CA GLN A 273 3.89 -12.27 -3.98
C GLN A 273 3.96 -13.10 -2.69
N SER A 274 4.13 -12.43 -1.56
CA SER A 274 4.27 -13.10 -0.26
C SER A 274 2.94 -13.61 0.31
N VAL A 275 1.80 -13.14 -0.22
CA VAL A 275 0.47 -13.49 0.30
C VAL A 275 0.13 -14.93 -0.03
N VAL A 276 -0.03 -15.76 1.00
CA VAL A 276 -0.45 -17.16 0.89
C VAL A 276 -1.58 -17.41 1.87
N ILE A 277 -2.71 -17.93 1.38
CA ILE A 277 -3.91 -18.20 2.18
C ILE A 277 -4.19 -19.70 2.13
N GLN A 278 -4.28 -20.34 3.29
CA GLN A 278 -4.49 -21.79 3.41
C GLN A 278 -5.58 -22.06 4.45
N LYS A 279 -6.54 -22.93 4.12
CA LYS A 279 -7.53 -23.43 5.08
C LYS A 279 -6.83 -24.42 6.03
N GLN A 280 -7.09 -24.30 7.32
CA GLN A 280 -6.59 -25.24 8.35
C GLN A 280 -7.44 -26.52 8.39
#